data_AF-A0A969KL49-F1
#
_entry.id   AF-A0A969KL49-F1
#
_cell.length_a   1.000
_cell.length_b   1.000
_cell.length_c   1.000
_cell.angle_alpha   90.00
_cell.angle_beta   90.00
_cell.angle_gamma   90.00
#
_symmetry.space_group_name_H-M   'P 1'
#
loop_
_entity.id
_entity.type
_entity.pdbx_description
1 polymer ?
#
loop_
_entity_poly.entity_id
_entity_poly.type
_entity_poly.pdbx_seq_one_letter_code
_entity_poly.pdbx_strand_id
1 'polypeptide(L)' 'MLICIVLQAQDFPYWGEVSDEDLQMTIYENDTSAAAVILVNYGKTRFDIYKNTPCFIYDFHFQIKILKKRHLTKPM' A
#
# COMPACT_ATOMS: atom_id res chain seq x y z
N MET A 1 25.45 15.58 -27.46
CA MET A 1 24.06 15.10 -27.48
C MET A 1 23.65 14.83 -26.04
N LEU A 2 22.83 15.70 -25.45
CA LEU A 2 22.37 15.56 -24.06
C LEU A 2 21.20 14.58 -24.05
N ILE A 3 21.33 13.44 -23.38
CA ILE A 3 20.24 12.47 -23.25
C ILE A 3 19.43 12.87 -22.01
N CYS A 4 18.23 13.42 -22.23
CA CYS A 4 17.26 13.65 -21.17
C CYS A 4 16.58 12.33 -20.79
N ILE A 5 16.79 11.88 -19.56
CA ILE A 5 16.03 10.76 -18.99
C ILE A 5 14.73 11.34 -18.44
N VAL A 6 13.59 10.96 -19.04
CA VAL A 6 12.28 11.25 -18.49
C VAL A 6 12.02 10.30 -17.30
N LEU A 7 12.11 10.83 -16.09
CA LEU A 7 11.66 10.12 -14.89
C LEU A 7 10.13 10.15 -14.86
N GLN A 8 9.50 9.00 -15.07
CA GLN A 8 8.08 8.81 -14.82
C GLN A 8 7.88 8.64 -13.30
N ALA A 9 7.02 9.48 -12.70
CA ALA A 9 6.74 9.45 -11.27
C ALA A 9 5.95 8.18 -10.89
N GLN A 10 6.21 7.63 -9.70
CA GLN A 10 5.54 6.45 -9.18
C GLN A 10 4.10 6.83 -8.77
N ASP A 11 3.09 6.09 -9.24
CA ASP A 11 1.67 6.46 -9.11
C ASP A 11 1.11 6.33 -7.67
N PHE A 12 1.87 5.75 -6.74
CA PHE A 12 1.48 5.67 -5.33
C PHE A 12 2.33 6.63 -4.48
N PRO A 13 1.70 7.51 -3.67
CA PRO A 13 2.38 8.64 -3.05
C PRO A 13 3.27 8.27 -1.85
N TYR A 14 3.16 7.05 -1.30
CA TYR A 14 3.84 6.67 -0.04
C TYR A 14 4.90 5.57 -0.23
N TRP A 15 5.48 5.41 -1.43
CA TRP A 15 6.51 4.37 -1.64
C TRP A 15 7.74 4.65 -0.77
N GLY A 16 8.03 3.74 0.17
CA GLY A 16 9.23 3.79 1.00
C GLY A 16 9.19 4.80 2.16
N GLU A 17 8.11 5.58 2.29
CA GLU A 17 7.90 6.50 3.40
C GLU A 17 7.17 5.76 4.52
N VAL A 18 7.93 5.30 5.52
CA VAL A 18 7.40 4.80 6.80
C VAL A 18 8.02 5.69 7.88
N SER A 19 7.19 6.26 8.74
CA SER A 19 7.69 7.07 9.85
C SER A 19 8.53 6.22 10.82
N ASP A 20 9.50 6.82 11.50
CA ASP A 20 10.29 6.08 12.50
C ASP A 20 9.39 5.59 13.63
N GLU A 21 8.34 6.34 13.97
CA GLU A 21 7.31 5.93 14.94
C GLU A 21 6.59 4.65 14.48
N ASP A 22 6.11 4.63 13.23
CA ASP A 22 5.45 3.46 12.63
C ASP A 22 6.41 2.30 12.49
N LEU A 23 7.70 2.53 12.27
CA LEU A 23 8.74 1.51 12.17
C LEU A 23 9.07 0.90 13.54
N GLN A 24 9.05 1.70 14.61
CA GLN A 24 9.32 1.23 15.98
C GLN A 24 8.07 0.72 16.71
N MET A 25 6.86 0.97 16.21
CA MET A 25 5.60 0.51 16.81
C MET A 25 5.56 -1.02 17.03
N THR A 26 5.57 -1.48 18.27
CA THR A 26 5.46 -2.91 18.61
C THR A 26 4.06 -3.30 19.14
N ILE A 27 3.30 -2.30 19.58
CA ILE A 27 1.95 -2.44 20.14
C ILE A 27 1.10 -1.35 19.51
N TYR A 28 -0.13 -1.69 19.14
CA TYR A 28 -1.12 -0.72 18.70
C TYR A 28 -1.98 -0.33 19.91
N GLU A 29 -1.97 0.95 20.31
CA GLU A 29 -2.61 1.36 21.56
C GLU A 29 -4.13 1.19 21.54
N ASN A 30 -4.76 1.48 20.40
CA ASN A 30 -6.22 1.36 20.24
C ASN A 30 -6.71 -0.10 20.31
N ASP A 31 -5.85 -1.07 20.00
CA ASP A 31 -6.12 -2.50 20.18
C ASP A 31 -4.80 -3.24 20.48
N THR A 32 -4.50 -3.38 21.76
CA THR A 32 -3.28 -4.07 22.21
C THR A 32 -3.28 -5.55 21.88
N SER A 33 -4.44 -6.13 21.56
CA SER A 33 -4.57 -7.50 21.11
C SER A 33 -4.21 -7.66 19.62
N ALA A 34 -4.19 -6.58 18.85
CA ALA A 34 -3.92 -6.59 17.41
C ALA A 34 -2.64 -7.36 17.05
N ALA A 35 -2.73 -8.20 16.01
CA ALA A 35 -1.61 -8.94 15.46
C ALA A 35 -0.89 -8.19 14.34
N ALA A 36 -1.60 -7.30 13.64
CA ALA A 36 -1.09 -6.47 12.57
C ALA A 36 -1.90 -5.16 12.50
N VAL A 37 -1.31 -4.13 11.89
CA VAL A 37 -1.90 -2.80 11.69
C VAL A 37 -1.72 -2.40 10.24
N ILE A 38 -2.76 -1.80 9.64
CA ILE A 38 -2.66 -1.18 8.32
C ILE A 38 -2.12 0.24 8.53
N LEU A 39 -0.91 0.50 8.02
CA LEU A 39 -0.26 1.80 8.09
C LEU A 39 -0.75 2.71 6.95
N VAL A 40 -0.92 2.14 5.76
CA VAL A 40 -1.39 2.86 4.58
C VAL A 40 -2.46 2.03 3.88
N ASN A 41 -3.54 2.70 3.49
CA ASN A 41 -4.57 2.19 2.61
C ASN A 41 -4.84 3.24 1.54
N TYR A 42 -4.35 3.00 0.33
CA TYR A 42 -4.54 3.88 -0.81
C TYR A 42 -5.28 3.15 -1.92
N GLY A 43 -6.39 3.73 -2.36
CA GLY A 43 -7.17 3.23 -3.48
C GLY A 43 -7.26 4.26 -4.58
N LYS A 44 -7.11 3.83 -5.82
CA LYS A 44 -7.35 4.65 -7.02
C LYS A 44 -8.33 3.92 -7.92
N THR A 45 -9.29 4.67 -8.45
CA THR A 45 -10.21 4.18 -9.47
C THR A 45 -9.92 4.90 -10.77
N ARG A 46 -9.78 4.15 -11.87
CA ARG A 46 -9.64 4.71 -13.20
C ARG A 46 -10.64 4.10 -14.17
N PHE A 47 -11.07 4.90 -15.13
CA PHE A 47 -11.86 4.44 -16.26
C PHE A 47 -10.92 3.86 -17.32
N ASP A 48 -11.28 2.73 -17.89
CA ASP A 48 -10.57 2.12 -19.01
C ASP A 48 -11.58 1.54 -20.01
N ILE A 49 -11.11 1.21 -21.21
CA ILE A 49 -11.92 0.54 -22.24
C ILE A 49 -11.28 -0.81 -22.53
N TYR A 50 -11.88 -1.88 -22.01
CA TYR A 50 -11.45 -3.24 -22.30
C TYR A 50 -12.37 -3.87 -23.34
N LYS A 51 -11.81 -4.24 -24.49
CA LYS A 51 -12.55 -4.86 -25.62
C LYS A 51 -13.79 -4.06 -26.05
N ASN A 52 -13.62 -2.74 -26.22
CA ASN A 52 -14.69 -1.81 -26.63
C ASN A 52 -15.84 -1.65 -25.62
N THR A 53 -15.64 -2.09 -24.37
CA THR A 53 -16.60 -1.91 -23.27
C THR A 53 -15.95 -1.04 -22.19
N PRO A 54 -16.63 0.01 -21.71
CA PRO A 54 -16.13 0.82 -20.60
C PRO A 54 -16.08 -0.04 -19.32
N CYS A 55 -14.97 0.02 -18.62
CA CYS A 55 -14.78 -0.66 -17.35
C CYS A 55 -14.14 0.27 -16.31
N PHE A 56 -14.37 -0.06 -15.04
CA PHE A 56 -13.65 0.52 -13.92
C PHE A 56 -12.51 -0.40 -13.53
N ILE A 57 -11.34 0.18 -13.32
CA ILE A 57 -10.18 -0.48 -12.73
C ILE A 57 -9.96 0.11 -11.35
N TYR A 58 -9.80 -0.77 -10.36
CA TYR A 58 -9.56 -0.42 -8.97
C TYR A 58 -8.16 -0.91 -8.58
N ASP A 59 -7.28 0.02 -8.25
CA ASP A 59 -5.92 -0.24 -7.82
C ASP A 59 -5.82 0.06 -6.33
N PHE A 60 -5.54 -0.96 -5.50
CA PHE A 60 -5.40 -0.83 -4.05
C PHE A 60 -3.97 -1.14 -3.60
N HIS A 61 -3.43 -0.26 -2.75
CA HIS A 61 -2.13 -0.38 -2.14
C HIS A 61 -2.28 -0.37 -0.62
N PHE A 62 -1.83 -1.44 0.02
CA PHE A 62 -1.83 -1.58 1.47
C PHE A 62 -0.41 -1.72 1.99
N GLN A 63 -0.07 -0.96 3.02
CA GLN A 63 1.10 -1.22 3.85
C GLN A 63 0.63 -1.79 5.18
N ILE A 64 1.09 -3.00 5.49
CA ILE A 64 0.66 -3.72 6.70
C ILE A 64 1.89 -3.99 7.54
N LYS A 65 1.86 -3.54 8.79
CA LYS A 65 2.84 -3.90 9.79
C LYS A 65 2.36 -5.08 10.61
N ILE A 66 3.17 -6.13 10.67
CA ILE A 66 2.89 -7.30 11.51
C ILE A 66 3.57 -7.09 12.86
N LEU A 67 2.77 -7.01 13.92
CA LEU A 67 3.25 -6.84 15.29
C LEU A 67 3.52 -8.19 15.97
N LYS A 68 2.73 -9.23 15.63
CA LYS A 68 2.81 -10.56 16.25
C LYS A 68 2.93 -11.64 15.18
N LYS A 69 3.97 -12.47 15.26
CA LYS A 69 4.25 -13.55 14.28
C LYS A 69 3.19 -14.66 14.19
N ARG A 70 2.27 -14.76 15.17
CA ARG A 70 1.41 -15.94 15.37
C ARG A 70 0.29 -16.11 14.32
N HIS A 71 -0.01 -15.09 13.52
CA HIS A 71 -1.22 -15.06 12.66
C HIS A 71 -0.94 -14.91 11.15
N LEU A 72 0.26 -15.28 10.69
CA LEU A 72 0.60 -15.30 9.27
C LEU A 72 0.00 -16.52 8.55
N THR A 73 -1.33 -16.60 8.45
CA THR A 73 -2.00 -17.54 7.55
C THR A 73 -2.29 -16.84 6.22
N LYS A 74 -1.69 -17.36 5.14
CA LYS A 74 -1.87 -16.89 3.76
C LYS A 74 -3.37 -16.87 3.40
N PRO A 75 -3.92 -15.79 2.81
CA PRO A 75 -5.27 -15.85 2.25
C PRO A 75 -5.27 -16.84 1.07
N MET A 76 -6.18 -17.84 1.13
CA MET A 76 -6.49 -18.76 0.04
C MET A 76 -7.30 -18.06 -1.05
#